data_AF-W2S6N6-F1
#
_entry.id   AF-W2S6N6-F1
#
_cell.length_a   1.000
_cell.length_b   1.000
_cell.length_c   1.000
_cell.angle_alpha   90.00
_cell.angle_beta   90.00
_cell.angle_gamma   90.00
#
_symmetry.space_group_name_H-M   'P 1'
#
loop_
_entity.id
_entity.type
_entity.pdbx_description
1 polymer ?
#
loop_
_entity_poly.entity_id
_entity_poly.type
_entity_poly.pdbx_seq_one_letter_code
_entity_poly.pdbx_strand_id
1 'polypeptide(L)'
;MASAPADPTDAQTDSNGGDQRDDRAHEPVRTSEKYGSLILQHSKRSRLRHYHTGLNYRALAKFLEREPQPVSPTQGRTDSHDFLVIRTFARERGERSTRTYTANDVHRFEQAPSEKNISKVIFMRGLASRAWLNALGNHYRLDPEFFRRHLEFTPSIDYHDLPSVPSVSRRMVTIRVSTIFRRRTALPQIELQHARQGEDLAVRKYQREVDRHGGIGTSIVRGLSFQNETTFTLEQAMTICAVKQDDDVRVIVWMDAGLHLDSLNATRTLTRCGSGDLECAPIFQHRYKIALQTFEDAPESGGTFREPSTQSFANLAYHYGATLDPKAVPLDTIYALSELFSFAAHANCQLMNLLQAQITKTTKSFREDMESALKELDYLREMVKDRQQNIAEVKSCIEGRGDPKWPRADLALETCKTLLTDWDYLHRRCESLTAQCTEGANMIANAALLEESKKSMSQQKKVSKLTLLAFFFLPLQLATGVCGMNFKEFGQGERGIWWFPVILIPILAVALILLFWDGLTPLLRHDQRQQTTAAEQAEHNGSVSLNMPQTWDAPAPAPNTSATRRSSRQTGA
;
A
#
# COMPACT_ATOMS: atom_id res chain seq x y z
N MET A 1 81.52 -1.38 15.04
CA MET A 1 81.94 -2.12 16.24
C MET A 1 81.42 -1.36 17.45
N ALA A 2 80.58 -2.01 18.25
CA ALA A 2 80.31 -1.76 19.68
C ALA A 2 79.81 -0.35 20.08
N SER A 3 78.80 -0.13 20.92
CA SER A 3 77.83 -0.95 21.65
C SER A 3 76.99 0.08 22.43
N ALA A 4 75.70 -0.20 22.62
CA ALA A 4 74.78 0.59 23.45
C ALA A 4 75.19 0.56 24.95
N PRO A 5 74.54 1.33 25.85
CA PRO A 5 73.16 1.04 26.23
C PRO A 5 72.23 2.25 26.33
N ALA A 6 70.94 1.95 26.16
CA ALA A 6 69.80 2.82 26.30
C ALA A 6 69.35 2.94 27.76
N ASP A 7 68.88 4.13 28.13
CA ASP A 7 68.22 4.44 29.40
C ASP A 7 66.71 4.09 29.32
N PRO A 8 66.08 3.68 30.43
CA PRO A 8 64.67 3.30 30.46
C PRO A 8 63.78 4.50 30.80
N THR A 9 62.99 4.97 29.83
CA THR A 9 61.85 5.85 30.13
C THR A 9 60.62 5.02 30.46
N ASP A 10 60.11 5.26 31.67
CA ASP A 10 58.91 4.70 32.26
C ASP A 10 57.70 4.73 31.31
N ALA A 11 57.14 3.54 31.07
CA ALA A 11 55.83 3.36 30.47
C ALA A 11 54.78 3.41 31.59
N GLN A 12 54.20 4.58 31.82
CA GLN A 12 52.98 4.73 32.61
C GLN A 12 51.79 4.74 31.64
N THR A 13 51.15 3.59 31.51
CA THR A 13 49.88 3.39 30.80
C THR A 13 48.74 4.03 31.59
N ASP A 14 48.39 5.27 31.25
CA ASP A 14 47.10 5.88 31.61
C ASP A 14 46.02 5.39 30.64
N SER A 15 45.56 4.15 30.84
CA SER A 15 44.29 3.67 30.28
C SER A 15 43.16 4.01 31.24
N ASN A 16 42.69 5.26 31.22
CA ASN A 16 41.41 5.62 31.84
C ASN A 16 40.72 6.75 31.07
N GLY A 17 40.47 6.52 29.78
CA GLY A 17 39.55 7.32 28.97
C GLY A 17 38.13 6.82 29.14
N GLY A 18 37.59 6.94 30.36
CA GLY A 18 36.17 6.72 30.62
C GLY A 18 35.35 7.79 29.90
N ASP A 19 34.52 7.33 28.97
CA ASP A 19 33.56 8.12 28.19
C ASP A 19 32.46 8.69 29.12
N GLN A 20 32.83 9.69 29.92
CA GLN A 20 31.94 10.51 30.75
C GLN A 20 31.60 11.79 29.99
N ARG A 21 30.87 11.67 28.88
CA ARG A 21 30.26 12.82 28.20
C ARG A 21 28.90 12.45 27.60
N ASP A 22 27.89 12.24 28.44
CA ASP A 22 26.54 12.78 28.14
C ASP A 22 25.52 12.81 29.30
N ASP A 23 25.94 12.87 30.56
CA ASP A 23 25.02 13.14 31.68
C ASP A 23 25.11 14.59 32.13
N ARG A 24 24.82 15.53 31.22
CA ARG A 24 24.35 16.84 31.68
C ARG A 24 22.94 16.64 32.22
N ALA A 25 22.85 16.58 33.53
CA ALA A 25 21.61 16.66 34.30
C ALA A 25 20.74 17.82 33.77
N HIS A 26 19.78 17.50 32.91
CA HIS A 26 18.71 18.41 32.54
C HIS A 26 17.83 18.59 33.79
N GLU A 27 17.91 19.78 34.39
CA GLU A 27 17.03 20.20 35.47
C GLU A 27 15.57 19.83 35.18
N PRO A 28 14.80 19.38 36.19
CA PRO A 28 13.39 19.10 36.00
C PRO A 28 12.69 20.35 35.46
N VAL A 29 12.05 20.19 34.31
CA VAL A 29 11.12 21.18 33.74
C VAL A 29 9.93 21.23 34.70
N ARG A 30 9.94 22.20 35.62
CA ARG A 30 9.02 22.24 36.79
C ARG A 30 7.56 22.57 36.45
N THR A 31 7.22 22.92 35.21
CA THR A 31 5.83 23.22 34.78
C THR A 31 5.53 22.66 33.40
N SER A 32 4.32 22.14 33.18
CA SER A 32 3.87 21.59 31.89
C SER A 32 3.95 22.62 30.76
N GLU A 33 3.69 23.89 31.05
CA GLU A 33 3.85 25.00 30.10
C GLU A 33 5.29 25.22 29.64
N LYS A 34 6.29 24.86 30.46
CA LYS A 34 7.71 24.98 30.09
C LYS A 34 8.09 23.99 28.99
N TYR A 35 7.42 22.83 28.89
CA TYR A 35 7.63 21.89 27.80
C TYR A 35 7.23 22.50 26.44
N GLY A 36 6.03 23.07 26.35
CA GLY A 36 5.55 23.73 25.13
C GLY A 36 6.39 24.94 24.74
N SER A 37 6.85 25.74 25.71
CA SER A 37 7.70 26.90 25.42
C SER A 37 9.09 26.53 24.89
N LEU A 38 9.66 25.39 25.31
CA LEU A 38 10.91 24.87 24.75
C LEU A 38 10.76 24.46 23.28
N ILE A 39 9.64 23.81 22.92
CA ILE A 39 9.33 23.47 21.51
C ILE A 39 9.18 24.75 20.69
N LEU A 40 8.44 25.72 21.22
CA LEU A 40 8.26 27.01 20.56
C LEU A 40 9.60 27.72 20.34
N GLN A 41 10.46 27.76 21.35
CA GLN A 41 11.80 28.34 21.25
C GLN A 41 12.65 27.61 20.19
N HIS A 42 12.61 26.28 20.18
CA HIS A 42 13.32 25.49 19.18
C HIS A 42 12.81 25.79 17.77
N SER A 43 11.49 25.90 17.57
CA SER A 43 10.89 26.16 16.26
C SER A 43 11.27 27.51 15.62
N LYS A 44 11.74 28.45 16.44
CA LYS A 44 12.25 29.76 16.03
C LYS A 44 13.73 29.72 15.61
N ARG A 45 14.44 28.60 15.81
CA ARG A 45 15.85 28.47 15.41
C ARG A 45 16.00 28.53 13.89
N SER A 46 16.87 29.42 13.43
CA SER A 46 17.16 29.64 12.01
C SER A 46 18.19 28.64 11.49
N ARG A 47 17.94 28.11 10.28
CA ARG A 47 18.91 27.32 9.51
C ARG A 47 20.23 28.04 9.22
N LEU A 48 20.25 29.38 9.30
CA LEU A 48 21.46 30.18 9.06
C LEU A 48 22.43 30.17 10.24
N ARG A 49 21.96 29.84 11.45
CA ARG A 49 22.77 29.92 12.69
C ARG A 49 22.95 28.57 13.38
N HIS A 50 22.14 27.58 13.01
CA HIS A 50 22.14 26.26 13.64
C HIS A 50 22.02 25.16 12.59
N TYR A 51 22.84 24.13 12.71
CA TYR A 51 22.74 22.91 11.91
C TYR A 51 21.42 22.17 12.18
N HIS A 52 21.03 22.07 13.45
CA HIS A 52 19.71 21.59 13.86
C HIS A 52 18.70 22.73 13.80
N THR A 53 18.10 22.87 12.62
CA THR A 53 17.01 23.81 12.37
C THR A 53 15.73 23.35 13.06
N GLY A 54 14.93 24.29 13.58
CA GLY A 54 13.64 23.98 14.18
C GLY A 54 12.45 24.20 13.26
N LEU A 55 12.70 24.49 11.97
CA LEU A 55 11.65 24.84 11.01
C LEU A 55 10.56 23.77 10.88
N ASN A 56 10.92 22.50 11.03
CA ASN A 56 10.02 21.35 11.00
C ASN A 56 9.07 21.30 12.23
N TYR A 57 9.44 21.90 13.36
CA TYR A 57 8.58 21.97 14.55
C TYR A 57 7.58 23.13 14.55
N ARG A 58 7.58 23.99 13.52
CA ARG A 58 6.70 25.19 13.50
C ARG A 58 5.22 24.86 13.53
N ALA A 59 4.78 23.80 12.87
CA ALA A 59 3.37 23.41 12.88
C ALA A 59 2.93 22.93 14.27
N LEU A 60 3.75 22.08 14.91
CA LEU A 60 3.53 21.65 16.28
C LEU A 60 3.55 22.84 17.25
N ALA A 61 4.52 23.76 17.12
CA ALA A 61 4.59 24.95 17.97
C ALA A 61 3.33 25.82 17.82
N LYS A 62 2.87 26.07 16.59
CA LYS A 62 1.61 26.78 16.33
C LYS A 62 0.41 26.06 16.94
N PHE A 63 0.38 24.73 16.87
CA PHE A 63 -0.68 23.93 17.48
C PHE A 63 -0.71 24.11 19.01
N LEU A 64 0.46 24.08 19.66
CA LEU A 64 0.60 24.27 21.11
C LEU A 64 0.29 25.71 21.56
N GLU A 65 0.46 26.70 20.69
CA GLU A 65 0.10 28.10 20.93
C GLU A 65 -1.41 28.38 20.83
N ARG A 66 -2.20 27.51 20.19
CA ARG A 66 -3.65 27.75 20.02
C ARG A 66 -4.35 27.87 21.37
N GLU A 67 -5.20 28.88 21.50
CA GLU A 67 -6.06 28.99 22.67
C GLU A 67 -7.04 27.81 22.75
N PRO A 68 -7.44 27.37 23.95
CA PRO A 68 -8.46 26.34 24.10
C PRO A 68 -9.73 26.86 23.42
N GLN A 69 -10.19 26.21 22.35
CA GLN A 69 -11.50 26.52 21.85
C GLN A 69 -12.53 26.10 22.91
N PRO A 70 -13.47 26.98 23.29
CA PRO A 70 -14.54 26.59 24.19
C PRO A 70 -15.31 25.44 23.51
N VAL A 71 -15.41 24.31 24.20
CA VAL A 71 -16.26 23.20 23.77
C VAL A 71 -17.65 23.78 23.56
N SER A 72 -18.13 23.78 22.31
CA SER A 72 -19.45 24.35 22.02
C SER A 72 -20.49 23.55 22.81
N PRO A 73 -21.37 24.20 23.61
CA PRO A 73 -22.28 23.52 24.54
C PRO A 73 -23.37 22.68 23.85
N THR A 74 -23.42 22.66 22.51
CA THR A 74 -24.26 21.74 21.73
C THR A 74 -23.73 20.30 21.70
N GLN A 75 -22.53 20.02 22.23
CA GLN A 75 -21.96 18.67 22.38
C GLN A 75 -22.02 18.21 23.85
N GLY A 76 -23.21 18.06 24.44
CA GLY A 76 -23.40 17.50 25.80
C GLY A 76 -22.94 16.03 25.99
N ARG A 77 -22.17 15.47 25.05
CA ARG A 77 -21.70 14.08 25.02
C ARG A 77 -20.18 13.95 25.17
N THR A 78 -19.42 15.04 25.15
CA THR A 78 -17.96 15.04 25.31
C THR A 78 -17.50 14.81 26.75
N ASP A 79 -18.33 15.12 27.75
CA ASP A 79 -17.97 15.01 29.17
C ASP A 79 -17.90 13.57 29.68
N SER A 80 -18.42 12.58 28.93
CA SER A 80 -18.43 11.16 29.29
C SER A 80 -17.40 10.31 28.51
N HIS A 81 -16.59 10.91 27.64
CA HIS A 81 -15.60 10.17 26.84
C HIS A 81 -14.27 10.00 27.60
N ASP A 82 -13.85 8.75 27.83
CA ASP A 82 -12.48 8.49 28.30
C ASP A 82 -11.48 8.83 27.20
N PHE A 83 -10.76 9.94 27.40
CA PHE A 83 -9.73 10.41 26.49
C PHE A 83 -8.40 9.69 26.73
N LEU A 84 -8.03 9.51 28.00
CA LEU A 84 -6.81 8.82 28.41
C LEU A 84 -7.17 7.53 29.15
N VAL A 85 -6.58 6.41 28.75
CA VAL A 85 -6.73 5.11 29.43
C VAL A 85 -5.34 4.61 29.83
N ILE A 86 -5.07 4.49 31.12
CA ILE A 86 -3.79 4.04 31.67
C ILE A 86 -3.95 2.61 32.18
N ARG A 87 -3.20 1.69 31.58
CA ARG A 87 -3.07 0.29 31.97
C ARG A 87 -1.80 0.10 32.76
N THR A 88 -1.94 -0.45 33.95
CA THR A 88 -0.88 -0.52 34.95
C THR A 88 -0.57 -1.97 35.26
N PHE A 89 0.73 -2.33 35.23
CA PHE A 89 1.23 -3.69 35.44
C PHE A 89 2.24 -3.67 36.59
N ALA A 90 1.82 -4.20 37.74
CA ALA A 90 2.66 -4.25 38.95
C ALA A 90 3.49 -5.55 38.97
N ARG A 91 4.83 -5.41 38.98
CA ARG A 91 5.77 -6.54 38.89
C ARG A 91 5.63 -7.52 40.07
N GLU A 92 5.50 -7.01 41.28
CA GLU A 92 5.53 -7.83 42.51
C GLU A 92 4.23 -8.58 42.76
N ARG A 93 3.09 -7.95 42.49
CA ARG A 93 1.76 -8.51 42.77
C ARG A 93 1.16 -9.27 41.58
N GLY A 94 1.67 -9.04 40.37
CA GLY A 94 1.02 -9.53 39.15
C GLY A 94 -0.37 -8.91 38.93
N GLU A 95 -0.66 -7.79 39.59
CA GLU A 95 -1.95 -7.11 39.51
C GLU A 95 -2.00 -6.21 38.27
N ARG A 96 -3.17 -6.20 37.62
CA ARG A 96 -3.51 -5.28 36.54
C ARG A 96 -4.52 -4.27 37.07
N SER A 97 -4.34 -2.99 36.75
CA SER A 97 -5.35 -1.96 37.03
C SER A 97 -5.51 -0.99 35.88
N THR A 98 -6.70 -0.40 35.79
CA THR A 98 -7.07 0.58 34.76
C THR A 98 -7.46 1.89 35.41
N ARG A 99 -6.92 2.99 34.92
CA ARG A 99 -7.35 4.35 35.27
C ARG A 99 -7.76 5.09 34.01
N THR A 100 -8.89 5.78 34.03
CA THR A 100 -9.37 6.58 32.91
C THR A 100 -9.42 8.05 33.30
N TYR A 101 -9.21 8.93 32.32
CA TYR A 101 -9.33 10.37 32.44
C TYR A 101 -10.17 10.89 31.27
N THR A 102 -11.14 11.74 31.58
CA THR A 102 -11.96 12.42 30.57
C THR A 102 -11.17 13.56 29.92
N ALA A 103 -11.75 14.20 28.90
CA ALA A 103 -11.14 15.34 28.22
C ALA A 103 -10.75 16.51 29.17
N ASN A 104 -11.47 16.68 30.28
CA ASN A 104 -11.30 17.82 31.21
C ASN A 104 -10.40 17.48 32.41
N ASP A 105 -9.98 16.23 32.58
CA ASP A 105 -9.27 15.74 33.77
C ASP A 105 -7.74 16.01 33.75
N VAL A 106 -7.26 16.96 32.94
CA VAL A 106 -5.81 17.23 32.79
C VAL A 106 -5.15 17.59 34.13
N HIS A 107 -5.80 18.40 34.96
CA HIS A 107 -5.26 18.77 36.27
C HIS A 107 -5.21 17.59 37.24
N ARG A 108 -6.21 16.69 37.18
CA ARG A 108 -6.22 15.46 37.97
C ARG A 108 -5.09 14.52 37.54
N PHE A 109 -4.75 14.49 36.25
CA PHE A 109 -3.60 13.76 35.74
C PHE A 109 -2.28 14.37 36.23
N GLU A 110 -2.11 15.70 36.15
CA GLU A 110 -0.89 16.37 36.60
C GLU A 110 -0.62 16.19 38.11
N GLN A 111 -1.68 16.10 38.92
CA GLN A 111 -1.60 15.86 40.35
C GLN A 111 -1.40 14.39 40.73
N ALA A 112 -1.52 13.46 39.77
CA ALA A 112 -1.40 12.04 40.06
C ALA A 112 0.04 11.68 40.49
N PRO A 113 0.22 10.94 41.59
CA PRO A 113 1.55 10.59 42.08
C PRO A 113 2.30 9.69 41.09
N SER A 114 3.60 9.93 40.94
CA SER A 114 4.47 9.05 40.17
C SER A 114 4.74 7.78 40.95
N GLU A 115 4.05 6.71 40.59
CA GLU A 115 4.26 5.37 41.14
C GLU A 115 5.53 4.73 40.57
N LYS A 116 6.42 4.30 41.47
CA LYS A 116 7.65 3.57 41.14
C LYS A 116 7.38 2.06 41.09
N ASN A 117 8.23 1.32 40.37
CA ASN A 117 8.23 -0.15 40.23
C ASN A 117 6.98 -0.72 39.53
N ILE A 118 6.39 0.07 38.65
CA ILE A 118 5.16 -0.27 37.96
C ILE A 118 5.34 0.09 36.50
N SER A 119 5.06 -0.81 35.57
CA SER A 119 5.05 -0.47 34.14
C SER A 119 3.68 0.03 33.72
N LYS A 120 3.63 1.04 32.84
CA LYS A 120 2.37 1.65 32.38
C LYS A 120 2.30 1.68 30.86
N VAL A 121 1.12 1.36 30.34
CA VAL A 121 0.75 1.59 28.94
C VAL A 121 -0.39 2.58 28.91
N ILE A 122 -0.12 3.75 28.33
CA ILE A 122 -0.99 4.92 28.32
C ILE A 122 -1.56 5.08 26.91
N PHE A 123 -2.88 4.94 26.78
CA PHE A 123 -3.60 5.18 25.53
C PHE A 123 -4.20 6.58 25.54
N MET A 124 -3.83 7.38 24.56
CA MET A 124 -4.46 8.67 24.25
C MET A 124 -5.30 8.49 22.99
N ARG A 125 -6.57 8.89 23.05
CA ARG A 125 -7.57 8.55 22.02
C ARG A 125 -8.06 9.79 21.28
N GLY A 126 -7.97 9.78 19.95
CA GLY A 126 -8.35 10.89 19.10
C GLY A 126 -7.46 12.13 19.27
N LEU A 127 -7.95 13.29 18.82
CA LEU A 127 -7.23 14.56 18.87
C LEU A 127 -6.97 15.02 20.31
N ALA A 128 -5.74 15.40 20.61
CA ALA A 128 -5.33 15.90 21.92
C ALA A 128 -5.33 17.45 21.97
N SER A 129 -5.66 18.03 23.13
CA SER A 129 -5.47 19.47 23.34
C SER A 129 -4.02 19.81 23.71
N ARG A 130 -3.66 21.10 23.58
CA ARG A 130 -2.36 21.61 24.04
C ARG A 130 -2.07 21.28 25.52
N ALA A 131 -3.10 21.29 26.38
CA ALA A 131 -2.94 21.04 27.80
C ALA A 131 -2.52 19.59 28.04
N TRP A 132 -3.17 18.66 27.35
CA TRP A 132 -2.81 17.23 27.39
C TRP A 132 -1.42 16.97 26.80
N LEU A 133 -1.07 17.58 25.66
CA LEU A 133 0.27 17.40 25.06
C LEU A 133 1.38 17.94 25.96
N ASN A 134 1.19 19.12 26.56
CA ASN A 134 2.14 19.70 27.50
C ASN A 134 2.25 18.87 28.78
N ALA A 135 1.12 18.42 29.35
CA ALA A 135 1.11 17.59 30.55
C ALA A 135 1.81 16.25 30.32
N LEU A 136 1.48 15.52 29.26
CA LEU A 136 2.10 14.23 28.92
C LEU A 136 3.57 14.40 28.53
N GLY A 137 3.88 15.39 27.71
CA GLY A 137 5.24 15.70 27.26
C GLY A 137 6.15 16.02 28.45
N ASN A 138 5.66 16.81 29.40
CA ASN A 138 6.42 17.13 30.62
C ASN A 138 6.52 15.94 31.58
N HIS A 139 5.39 15.25 31.85
CA HIS A 139 5.33 14.17 32.83
C HIS A 139 6.18 12.96 32.43
N TYR A 140 6.16 12.58 31.15
CA TYR A 140 6.90 11.43 30.63
C TYR A 140 8.16 11.79 29.84
N ARG A 141 8.51 13.08 29.74
CA ARG A 141 9.66 13.59 28.96
C ARG A 141 9.65 13.10 27.51
N LEU A 142 8.49 13.18 26.88
CA LEU A 142 8.33 12.70 25.50
C LEU A 142 9.12 13.56 24.53
N ASP A 143 9.71 12.92 23.52
CA ASP A 143 10.30 13.63 22.39
C ASP A 143 9.20 14.37 21.62
N PRO A 144 9.30 15.69 21.37
CA PRO A 144 8.32 16.42 20.57
C PRO A 144 8.07 15.81 19.18
N GLU A 145 9.03 15.07 18.64
CA GLU A 145 8.90 14.31 17.39
C GLU A 145 7.73 13.32 17.41
N PHE A 146 7.43 12.73 18.58
CA PHE A 146 6.28 11.84 18.76
C PHE A 146 4.96 12.56 18.42
N PHE A 147 4.79 13.77 18.93
CA PHE A 147 3.60 14.57 18.67
C PHE A 147 3.56 15.08 17.23
N ARG A 148 4.71 15.53 16.71
CA ARG A 148 4.82 16.05 15.35
C ARG A 148 4.41 15.02 14.31
N ARG A 149 4.90 13.77 14.44
CA ARG A 149 4.55 12.67 13.53
C ARG A 149 3.08 12.32 13.59
N HIS A 150 2.51 12.28 14.78
CA HIS A 150 1.09 12.00 14.89
C HIS A 150 0.24 13.16 14.34
N LEU A 151 0.69 14.41 14.47
CA LEU A 151 0.00 15.60 13.94
C LEU A 151 0.43 15.98 12.51
N GLU A 152 0.96 15.04 11.72
CA GLU A 152 1.41 15.27 10.34
C GLU A 152 0.32 15.87 9.42
N PHE A 153 -0.96 15.60 9.70
CA PHE A 153 -2.08 16.18 8.95
C PHE A 153 -2.27 17.69 9.16
N THR A 154 -1.61 18.28 10.16
CA THR A 154 -1.72 19.71 10.44
C THR A 154 -1.04 20.53 9.33
N PRO A 155 -1.64 21.66 8.89
CA PRO A 155 -1.09 22.42 7.77
C PRO A 155 0.33 22.92 8.07
N SER A 156 1.30 22.39 7.35
CA SER A 156 2.70 22.75 7.48
C SER A 156 3.36 22.91 6.11
N ILE A 157 4.50 23.61 6.08
CA ILE A 157 5.34 23.61 4.88
C ILE A 157 5.97 22.22 4.83
N ASP A 158 5.75 21.51 3.73
CA ASP A 158 6.36 20.21 3.51
C ASP A 158 7.86 20.38 3.29
N TYR A 159 8.65 19.91 4.25
CA TYR A 159 10.11 19.86 4.17
C TYR A 159 10.62 18.48 3.77
N HIS A 160 9.72 17.53 3.49
CA HIS A 160 10.02 16.13 3.17
C HIS A 160 10.94 15.47 4.21
N ASP A 161 10.76 15.81 5.48
CA ASP A 161 11.59 15.34 6.59
C ASP A 161 11.03 14.10 7.30
N LEU A 162 9.84 13.64 6.87
CA LEU A 162 9.19 12.41 7.30
C LEU A 162 9.09 11.42 6.12
N PRO A 163 9.31 10.11 6.35
CA PRO A 163 9.78 9.52 7.60
C PRO A 163 11.27 9.84 7.88
N SER A 164 11.65 9.88 9.16
CA SER A 164 13.05 10.08 9.57
C SER A 164 13.87 8.80 9.41
N VAL A 165 15.20 8.93 9.40
CA VAL A 165 16.11 7.78 9.33
C VAL A 165 15.92 6.82 10.52
N PRO A 166 16.03 5.50 10.31
CA PRO A 166 15.77 4.51 11.35
C PRO A 166 16.64 4.64 12.61
N SER A 167 17.85 5.20 12.50
CA SER A 167 18.77 5.39 13.63
C SER A 167 18.21 6.31 14.71
N VAL A 168 17.41 7.31 14.32
CA VAL A 168 16.80 8.31 15.23
C VAL A 168 15.38 7.91 15.63
N SER A 169 14.72 7.11 14.80
CA SER A 169 13.32 6.71 15.01
C SER A 169 13.12 5.46 15.90
N ARG A 170 14.17 4.89 16.50
CA ARG A 170 14.07 3.56 17.16
C ARG A 170 13.11 3.48 18.34
N ARG A 171 12.74 4.62 18.93
CA ARG A 171 11.81 4.71 20.06
C ARG A 171 10.36 4.89 19.66
N MET A 172 10.10 5.15 18.38
CA MET A 172 8.79 5.53 17.86
C MET A 172 8.42 4.63 16.69
N VAL A 173 7.25 4.02 16.75
CA VAL A 173 6.68 3.24 15.65
C VAL A 173 5.26 3.72 15.39
N THR A 174 4.92 3.88 14.12
CA THR A 174 3.55 4.20 13.70
C THR A 174 2.99 3.01 12.96
N ILE A 175 1.85 2.49 13.45
CA ILE A 175 1.19 1.33 12.89
C ILE A 175 -0.13 1.78 12.28
N ARG A 176 -0.34 1.48 11.00
CA ARG A 176 -1.62 1.74 10.32
C ARG A 176 -2.61 0.59 10.59
N VAL A 177 -3.83 0.96 10.92
CA VAL A 177 -4.97 0.07 11.15
C VAL A 177 -6.09 0.48 10.22
N SER A 178 -6.58 -0.49 9.43
CA SER A 178 -7.75 -0.27 8.57
C SER A 178 -8.99 -0.85 9.21
N THR A 179 -10.05 -0.04 9.22
CA THR A 179 -11.39 -0.46 9.58
C THR A 179 -12.21 -0.64 8.30
N ILE A 180 -12.76 -1.83 8.09
CA ILE A 180 -13.62 -2.14 6.94
C ILE A 180 -15.05 -1.74 7.28
N PHE A 181 -15.66 -0.93 6.42
CA PHE A 181 -17.05 -0.53 6.52
C PHE A 181 -17.87 -1.12 5.38
N ARG A 182 -19.10 -1.48 5.71
CA ARG A 182 -20.15 -1.85 4.75
C ARG A 182 -21.24 -0.81 4.77
N ARG A 183 -21.67 -0.42 3.58
CA ARG A 183 -22.82 0.43 3.33
C ARG A 183 -24.03 -0.45 3.11
N ARG A 184 -25.15 -0.07 3.71
CA ARG A 184 -26.45 -0.69 3.41
C ARG A 184 -26.93 -0.33 2.00
N THR A 185 -26.62 0.89 1.55
CA THR A 185 -26.97 1.40 0.24
C THR A 185 -25.74 1.36 -0.69
N ALA A 186 -25.87 0.57 -1.76
CA ALA A 186 -24.83 0.45 -2.79
C ALA A 186 -24.68 1.76 -3.56
N LEU A 187 -23.44 2.18 -3.79
CA LEU A 187 -23.11 3.30 -4.67
C LEU A 187 -23.28 2.90 -6.14
N PRO A 188 -23.94 3.74 -6.96
CA PRO A 188 -23.87 3.60 -8.41
C PRO A 188 -22.42 3.64 -8.92
N GLN A 189 -22.11 2.91 -9.99
CA GLN A 189 -20.74 2.79 -10.52
C GLN A 189 -20.08 4.14 -10.84
N ILE A 190 -20.86 5.09 -11.39
CA ILE A 190 -20.39 6.44 -11.69
C ILE A 190 -20.01 7.18 -10.40
N GLU A 191 -20.83 7.05 -9.35
CA GLU A 191 -20.55 7.66 -8.05
C GLU A 191 -19.36 6.99 -7.36
N LEU A 192 -19.18 5.68 -7.51
CA LEU A 192 -18.01 4.96 -7.01
C LEU A 192 -16.72 5.50 -7.64
N GLN A 193 -16.70 5.72 -8.96
CA GLN A 193 -15.54 6.31 -9.64
C GLN A 193 -15.26 7.73 -9.17
N HIS A 194 -16.30 8.56 -9.02
CA HIS A 194 -16.17 9.90 -8.46
C HIS A 194 -15.70 9.89 -7.00
N ALA A 195 -16.16 8.92 -6.21
CA ALA A 195 -15.74 8.75 -4.83
C ALA A 195 -14.25 8.41 -4.79
N ARG A 196 -13.80 7.42 -5.58
CA ARG A 196 -12.38 7.03 -5.71
C ARG A 196 -11.48 8.21 -6.10
N GLN A 197 -11.88 9.01 -7.09
CA GLN A 197 -11.13 10.20 -7.50
C GLN A 197 -11.09 11.32 -6.44
N GLY A 198 -12.04 11.32 -5.50
CA GLY A 198 -12.20 12.35 -4.48
C GLY A 198 -11.71 11.96 -3.08
N GLU A 199 -11.16 10.75 -2.90
CA GLU A 199 -10.75 10.19 -1.61
C GLU A 199 -9.80 11.11 -0.84
N ASP A 200 -8.67 11.46 -1.46
CA ASP A 200 -7.65 12.33 -0.87
C ASP A 200 -8.20 13.71 -0.53
N LEU A 201 -9.06 14.26 -1.39
CA LEU A 201 -9.66 15.56 -1.16
C LEU A 201 -10.63 15.52 0.02
N ALA A 202 -11.43 14.45 0.14
CA ALA A 202 -12.35 14.24 1.24
C ALA A 202 -11.60 14.09 2.57
N VAL A 203 -10.54 13.29 2.60
CA VAL A 203 -9.68 13.12 3.78
C VAL A 203 -9.02 14.44 4.17
N ARG A 204 -8.41 15.17 3.23
CA ARG A 204 -7.77 16.48 3.49
C ARG A 204 -8.78 17.54 3.93
N LYS A 205 -10.01 17.49 3.43
CA LYS A 205 -11.09 18.38 3.88
C LYS A 205 -11.46 18.07 5.33
N TYR A 206 -11.68 16.80 5.64
CA TYR A 206 -11.98 16.35 6.99
C TYR A 206 -10.85 16.69 7.98
N GLN A 207 -9.59 16.40 7.64
CA GLN A 207 -8.44 16.73 8.48
C GLN A 207 -8.31 18.24 8.75
N ARG A 208 -8.66 19.09 7.76
CA ARG A 208 -8.75 20.55 7.97
C ARG A 208 -9.89 20.95 8.90
N GLU A 209 -11.02 20.26 8.85
CA GLU A 209 -12.13 20.47 9.78
C GLU A 209 -11.73 20.06 11.20
N VAL A 210 -11.05 18.92 11.35
CA VAL A 210 -10.50 18.45 12.64
C VAL A 210 -9.43 19.40 13.17
N ASP A 211 -8.52 19.89 12.33
CA ASP A 211 -7.49 20.85 12.75
C ASP A 211 -8.10 22.18 13.24
N ARG A 212 -9.17 22.66 12.60
CA ARG A 212 -9.77 23.97 12.90
C ARG A 212 -10.83 23.94 14.00
N HIS A 213 -11.62 22.88 14.05
CA HIS A 213 -12.82 22.78 14.89
C HIS A 213 -12.88 21.47 15.70
N GLY A 214 -11.87 20.61 15.59
CA GLY A 214 -11.84 19.35 16.32
C GLY A 214 -11.71 19.58 17.82
N GLY A 215 -12.66 19.05 18.58
CA GLY A 215 -12.57 18.95 20.03
C GLY A 215 -11.63 17.83 20.47
N ILE A 216 -11.33 17.79 21.77
CA ILE A 216 -10.56 16.70 22.38
C ILE A 216 -11.28 15.37 22.12
N GLY A 217 -10.52 14.34 21.78
CA GLY A 217 -11.06 13.01 21.48
C GLY A 217 -11.62 12.89 20.06
N THR A 218 -11.64 13.94 19.24
CA THR A 218 -12.07 13.84 17.84
C THR A 218 -11.27 12.75 17.11
N SER A 219 -11.96 11.78 16.49
CA SER A 219 -11.26 10.76 15.70
C SER A 219 -10.52 11.38 14.52
N ILE A 220 -9.36 10.83 14.18
CA ILE A 220 -8.55 11.26 13.04
C ILE A 220 -8.65 10.16 11.96
N VAL A 221 -8.74 10.55 10.70
CA VAL A 221 -8.76 9.64 9.55
C VAL A 221 -7.59 10.00 8.65
N ARG A 222 -6.76 9.00 8.34
CA ARG A 222 -5.52 9.14 7.55
C ARG A 222 -5.74 8.83 6.09
N GLY A 223 -6.63 7.90 5.81
CA GLY A 223 -6.94 7.44 4.46
C GLY A 223 -8.39 6.97 4.35
N LEU A 224 -8.91 7.03 3.14
CA LEU A 224 -10.22 6.55 2.75
C LEU A 224 -10.05 5.87 1.40
N SER A 225 -10.61 4.69 1.23
CA SER A 225 -10.52 3.96 -0.03
C SER A 225 -11.77 3.12 -0.28
N PHE A 226 -12.40 3.28 -1.44
CA PHE A 226 -13.60 2.55 -1.83
C PHE A 226 -13.25 1.30 -2.64
N GLN A 227 -13.49 0.11 -2.08
CA GLN A 227 -13.20 -1.15 -2.78
C GLN A 227 -14.30 -1.52 -3.77
N ASN A 228 -15.56 -1.29 -3.44
CA ASN A 228 -16.70 -1.57 -4.32
C ASN A 228 -17.91 -0.72 -3.92
N GLU A 229 -19.07 -1.02 -4.51
CA GLU A 229 -20.31 -0.26 -4.32
C GLU A 229 -20.80 -0.23 -2.87
N THR A 230 -20.47 -1.27 -2.09
CA THR A 230 -20.94 -1.41 -0.70
C THR A 230 -19.81 -1.36 0.33
N THR A 231 -18.55 -1.50 -0.08
CA THR A 231 -17.42 -1.67 0.84
C THR A 231 -16.39 -0.58 0.63
N PHE A 232 -16.00 0.05 1.74
CA PHE A 232 -14.88 0.97 1.80
C PHE A 232 -14.08 0.73 3.08
N THR A 233 -12.86 1.25 3.13
CA THR A 233 -12.01 1.19 4.32
C THR A 233 -11.61 2.58 4.76
N LEU A 234 -11.59 2.77 6.08
CA LEU A 234 -10.97 3.92 6.72
C LEU A 234 -9.65 3.50 7.32
N GLU A 235 -8.62 4.27 7.03
CA GLU A 235 -7.31 4.11 7.64
C GLU A 235 -7.15 5.08 8.80
N GLN A 236 -6.68 4.52 9.91
CA GLN A 236 -6.31 5.23 11.11
C GLN A 236 -4.94 4.74 11.57
N ALA A 237 -4.23 5.52 12.37
CA ALA A 237 -2.92 5.17 12.88
C ALA A 237 -2.92 5.09 14.41
N MET A 238 -2.03 4.27 14.94
CA MET A 238 -1.51 4.47 16.30
C MET A 238 -0.02 4.73 16.26
N THR A 239 0.41 5.80 16.90
CA THR A 239 1.81 6.11 17.10
C THR A 239 2.19 5.70 18.51
N ILE A 240 3.25 4.90 18.63
CA ILE A 240 3.71 4.32 19.89
C ILE A 240 5.07 4.90 20.20
N CYS A 241 5.28 5.33 21.44
CA CYS A 241 6.57 5.72 21.97
C CYS A 241 6.82 4.99 23.30
N ALA A 242 7.96 4.32 23.42
CA ALA A 242 8.37 3.71 24.68
C ALA A 242 9.54 4.49 25.29
N VAL A 243 9.35 4.89 26.55
CA VAL A 243 10.31 5.67 27.33
C VAL A 243 10.66 4.87 28.59
N LYS A 244 11.96 4.80 28.88
CA LYS A 244 12.47 4.29 30.15
C LYS A 244 12.54 5.45 31.15
N GLN A 245 11.84 5.31 32.27
CA GLN A 245 11.89 6.26 33.38
C GLN A 245 12.29 5.48 34.63
N ASP A 246 13.47 5.81 35.17
CA ASP A 246 14.13 5.03 36.21
C ASP A 246 14.33 3.56 35.75
N ASP A 247 13.66 2.60 36.38
CA ASP A 247 13.68 1.17 36.01
C ASP A 247 12.38 0.67 35.37
N ASP A 248 11.39 1.56 35.17
CA ASP A 248 10.09 1.20 34.61
C ASP A 248 9.95 1.58 33.14
N VAL A 249 9.19 0.76 32.41
CA VAL A 249 8.78 1.07 31.04
C VAL A 249 7.47 1.83 31.05
N ARG A 250 7.46 2.97 30.35
CA ARG A 250 6.27 3.74 30.01
C ARG A 250 6.06 3.64 28.51
N VAL A 251 4.97 3.02 28.08
CA VAL A 251 4.56 2.99 26.69
C VAL A 251 3.42 3.99 26.51
N ILE A 252 3.59 4.95 25.62
CA ILE A 252 2.58 5.92 25.25
C ILE A 252 2.08 5.54 23.86
N VAL A 253 0.78 5.34 23.73
CA VAL A 253 0.10 4.98 22.49
C VAL A 253 -0.90 6.09 22.16
N TRP A 254 -0.62 6.85 21.11
CA TRP A 254 -1.58 7.82 20.59
C TRP A 254 -2.34 7.19 19.44
N MET A 255 -3.63 6.95 19.66
CA MET A 255 -4.56 6.37 18.71
C MET A 255 -5.38 7.45 18.02
N ASP A 256 -5.52 7.34 16.70
CA ASP A 256 -6.45 8.16 15.92
C ASP A 256 -7.92 7.91 16.29
N ALA A 257 -8.26 6.73 16.84
CA ALA A 257 -9.62 6.39 17.22
C ALA A 257 -10.00 6.96 18.59
N GLY A 258 -10.90 7.94 18.59
CA GLY A 258 -11.47 8.56 19.80
C GLY A 258 -13.01 8.49 19.79
N LEU A 259 -13.66 9.64 19.64
CA LEU A 259 -15.11 9.78 19.52
C LEU A 259 -15.64 9.09 18.26
N HIS A 260 -16.87 8.59 18.32
CA HIS A 260 -17.53 7.95 17.19
C HIS A 260 -17.51 8.85 15.95
N LEU A 261 -17.20 8.30 14.77
CA LEU A 261 -17.16 9.07 13.54
C LEU A 261 -18.49 9.77 13.21
N ASP A 262 -19.62 9.21 13.65
CA ASP A 262 -20.93 9.84 13.49
C ASP A 262 -21.11 11.13 14.30
N SER A 263 -20.36 11.30 15.40
CA SER A 263 -20.51 12.45 16.31
C SER A 263 -20.11 13.80 15.71
N LEU A 264 -19.36 13.80 14.61
CA LEU A 264 -18.81 15.01 13.98
C LEU A 264 -19.26 15.22 12.54
N ASN A 265 -20.34 14.57 12.10
CA ASN A 265 -20.70 14.47 10.67
C ASN A 265 -19.53 13.98 9.81
N ALA A 266 -18.52 13.30 10.39
CA ALA A 266 -17.33 12.84 9.68
C ALA A 266 -17.73 11.88 8.56
N THR A 267 -18.72 11.04 8.82
CA THR A 267 -19.34 10.14 7.85
C THR A 267 -19.93 10.91 6.66
N ARG A 268 -20.58 12.05 6.89
CA ARG A 268 -21.07 12.89 5.79
C ARG A 268 -19.93 13.53 4.98
N THR A 269 -18.89 14.05 5.64
CA THR A 269 -17.74 14.68 4.96
C THR A 269 -16.94 13.65 4.16
N LEU A 270 -16.72 12.47 4.73
CA LEU A 270 -15.86 11.42 4.16
C LEU A 270 -16.60 10.56 3.12
N THR A 271 -17.80 10.08 3.44
CA THR A 271 -18.47 9.02 2.66
C THR A 271 -19.76 9.48 1.97
N ARG A 272 -20.22 10.70 2.27
CA ARG A 272 -21.51 11.26 1.83
C ARG A 272 -22.72 10.41 2.25
N CYS A 273 -22.55 9.50 3.21
CA CYS A 273 -23.63 8.72 3.82
C CYS A 273 -24.25 9.45 5.02
N GLY A 274 -25.51 9.10 5.32
CA GLY A 274 -26.15 9.45 6.58
C GLY A 274 -25.66 8.60 7.75
N SER A 275 -25.85 9.11 8.96
CA SER A 275 -25.64 8.35 10.20
C SER A 275 -26.57 7.13 10.23
N GLY A 276 -26.02 5.92 10.44
CA GLY A 276 -26.77 4.66 10.52
C GLY A 276 -26.78 3.77 9.26
N ASP A 277 -26.25 4.26 8.13
CA ASP A 277 -26.10 3.46 6.90
C ASP A 277 -24.82 2.62 6.87
N LEU A 278 -23.97 2.77 7.89
CA LEU A 278 -22.64 2.20 7.96
C LEU A 278 -22.57 1.11 9.01
N GLU A 279 -22.11 -0.07 8.59
CA GLU A 279 -21.78 -1.19 9.46
C GLU A 279 -20.26 -1.36 9.52
N CYS A 280 -19.69 -1.37 10.72
CA CYS A 280 -18.28 -1.62 10.93
C CYS A 280 -18.02 -3.13 11.06
N ALA A 281 -17.15 -3.68 10.21
CA ALA A 281 -16.72 -5.06 10.37
C ALA A 281 -15.79 -5.18 11.59
N PRO A 282 -15.96 -6.21 12.44
CA PRO A 282 -15.07 -6.42 13.57
C PRO A 282 -13.71 -6.97 13.11
N ILE A 283 -12.67 -6.66 13.89
CA ILE A 283 -11.35 -7.25 13.71
C ILE A 283 -11.31 -8.62 14.39
N PHE A 284 -11.23 -9.68 13.59
CA PHE A 284 -11.20 -11.06 14.06
C PHE A 284 -9.76 -11.43 14.45
N GLN A 285 -9.54 -11.60 15.75
CA GLN A 285 -8.27 -12.06 16.30
C GLN A 285 -8.40 -13.55 16.65
N HIS A 286 -8.03 -14.42 15.72
CA HIS A 286 -8.03 -15.86 15.98
C HIS A 286 -6.83 -16.21 16.87
N ARG A 287 -7.10 -16.89 17.99
CA ARG A 287 -6.08 -17.54 18.80
C ARG A 287 -6.45 -19.00 19.01
N TYR A 288 -5.43 -19.84 19.15
CA TYR A 288 -5.63 -21.26 19.39
C TYR A 288 -6.50 -21.46 20.63
N LYS A 289 -7.60 -22.20 20.47
CA LYS A 289 -8.60 -22.48 21.52
C LYS A 289 -9.23 -21.24 22.18
N ILE A 290 -9.28 -20.08 21.50
CA ILE A 290 -9.84 -18.85 22.07
C ILE A 290 -11.27 -19.01 22.59
N ALA A 291 -12.12 -19.79 21.89
CA ALA A 291 -13.49 -20.05 22.31
C ALA A 291 -13.60 -20.95 23.56
N LEU A 292 -12.51 -21.61 23.96
CA LEU A 292 -12.41 -22.46 25.14
C LEU A 292 -11.70 -21.75 26.31
N GLN A 293 -11.24 -20.53 26.09
CA GLN A 293 -10.57 -19.72 27.11
C GLN A 293 -11.59 -18.79 27.75
N THR A 294 -11.64 -18.78 29.07
CA THR A 294 -12.36 -17.76 29.83
C THR A 294 -11.50 -16.51 29.89
N PHE A 295 -12.00 -15.41 29.33
CA PHE A 295 -11.39 -14.10 29.49
C PHE A 295 -12.16 -13.33 30.55
N GLU A 296 -11.44 -12.57 31.36
CA GLU A 296 -12.08 -11.54 32.17
C GLU A 296 -12.67 -10.51 31.20
N ASP A 297 -13.97 -10.23 31.34
CA ASP A 297 -14.59 -9.12 30.66
C ASP A 297 -13.84 -7.83 31.01
N ALA A 298 -13.85 -6.86 30.10
CA ALA A 298 -13.25 -5.56 30.38
C ALA A 298 -13.81 -5.05 31.72
N PRO A 299 -12.98 -4.61 32.67
CA PRO A 299 -13.46 -4.20 33.97
C PRO A 299 -14.55 -3.15 33.78
N GLU A 300 -15.71 -3.37 34.38
CA GLU A 300 -16.78 -2.38 34.43
C GLU A 300 -16.20 -1.13 35.08
N SER A 301 -15.80 -0.16 34.27
CA SER A 301 -15.37 1.14 34.74
C SER A 301 -16.54 1.73 35.52
N GLY A 302 -16.35 1.93 36.84
CA GLY A 302 -17.38 2.30 37.81
C GLY A 302 -17.98 3.71 37.65
N GLY A 303 -18.25 4.17 36.42
CA GLY A 303 -18.85 5.46 36.12
C GLY A 303 -19.43 5.51 34.70
N THR A 304 -20.72 5.85 34.63
CA THR A 304 -21.55 6.17 33.45
C THR A 304 -21.60 5.13 32.31
N PHE A 305 -22.82 4.76 31.93
CA PHE A 305 -23.15 3.83 30.84
C PHE A 305 -22.35 4.14 29.56
N ARG A 306 -21.38 3.29 29.25
CA ARG A 306 -20.51 3.39 28.08
C ARG A 306 -21.21 2.73 26.90
N GLU A 307 -21.54 3.49 25.86
CA GLU A 307 -21.88 2.87 24.57
C GLU A 307 -20.56 2.36 23.94
N PRO A 308 -20.40 1.03 23.77
CA PRO A 308 -19.20 0.48 23.15
C PRO A 308 -19.11 0.98 21.70
N SER A 309 -17.90 1.34 21.27
CA SER A 309 -17.69 1.69 19.87
C SER A 309 -17.93 0.46 19.01
N THR A 310 -18.63 0.64 17.89
CA THR A 310 -18.75 -0.41 16.87
C THR A 310 -17.41 -0.72 16.21
N GLN A 311 -16.42 0.18 16.31
CA GLN A 311 -15.08 -0.02 15.78
C GLN A 311 -14.19 -0.75 16.79
N SER A 312 -13.66 -1.91 16.39
CA SER A 312 -12.74 -2.69 17.24
C SER A 312 -11.50 -1.89 17.65
N PHE A 313 -10.98 -1.02 16.77
CA PHE A 313 -9.80 -0.21 17.07
C PHE A 313 -10.04 0.78 18.21
N ALA A 314 -11.20 1.43 18.26
CA ALA A 314 -11.56 2.35 19.34
C ALA A 314 -11.67 1.67 20.71
N ASN A 315 -11.88 0.34 20.74
CA ASN A 315 -11.98 -0.45 21.98
C ASN A 315 -10.64 -1.04 22.44
N LEU A 316 -9.58 -0.98 21.62
CA LEU A 316 -8.27 -1.59 21.90
C LEU A 316 -7.70 -1.18 23.26
N ALA A 317 -7.76 0.12 23.59
CA ALA A 317 -7.27 0.66 24.88
C ALA A 317 -7.91 0.00 26.11
N TYR A 318 -9.11 -0.57 25.96
CA TYR A 318 -9.87 -1.16 27.05
C TYR A 318 -9.71 -2.67 27.17
N HIS A 319 -9.35 -3.35 26.08
CA HIS A 319 -9.10 -4.79 26.09
C HIS A 319 -7.60 -5.12 26.14
N TYR A 320 -6.74 -4.11 25.99
CA TYR A 320 -5.31 -4.29 26.09
C TYR A 320 -4.87 -4.88 27.44
N GLY A 321 -3.95 -5.83 27.36
CA GLY A 321 -3.38 -6.55 28.47
C GLY A 321 -4.15 -7.80 28.87
N ALA A 322 -5.28 -8.12 28.23
CA ALA A 322 -6.10 -9.27 28.58
C ALA A 322 -5.32 -10.60 28.48
N THR A 323 -4.41 -10.70 27.51
CA THR A 323 -3.67 -11.92 27.18
C THR A 323 -2.19 -11.89 27.60
N LEU A 324 -1.69 -10.72 28.04
CA LEU A 324 -0.30 -10.53 28.47
C LEU A 324 -0.08 -10.99 29.91
N ASP A 325 0.97 -11.76 30.19
CA ASP A 325 1.37 -12.02 31.58
C ASP A 325 1.79 -10.69 32.26
N PRO A 326 1.08 -10.24 33.32
CA PRO A 326 1.39 -8.98 33.99
C PRO A 326 2.81 -8.94 34.57
N LYS A 327 3.42 -10.10 34.87
CA LYS A 327 4.80 -10.17 35.37
C LYS A 327 5.85 -10.01 34.26
N ALA A 328 5.50 -10.36 33.02
CA ALA A 328 6.41 -10.29 31.89
C ALA A 328 6.41 -8.90 31.21
N VAL A 329 5.31 -8.15 31.29
CA VAL A 329 5.18 -6.79 30.71
C VAL A 329 6.30 -5.83 31.16
N PRO A 330 6.67 -5.75 32.45
CA PRO A 330 7.78 -4.90 32.88
C PRO A 330 9.17 -5.35 32.40
N LEU A 331 9.32 -6.63 32.02
CA LEU A 331 10.61 -7.23 31.71
C LEU A 331 11.00 -7.04 30.24
N ASP A 332 10.03 -6.90 29.34
CA ASP A 332 10.30 -6.75 27.91
C ASP A 332 9.30 -5.81 27.21
N THR A 333 9.83 -4.78 26.54
CA THR A 333 8.98 -3.79 25.85
C THR A 333 8.30 -4.37 24.62
N ILE A 334 8.96 -5.24 23.86
CA ILE A 334 8.34 -5.89 22.69
C ILE A 334 7.21 -6.82 23.15
N TYR A 335 7.37 -7.51 24.28
CA TYR A 335 6.30 -8.29 24.87
C TYR A 335 5.10 -7.42 25.26
N ALA A 336 5.34 -6.26 25.90
CA ALA A 336 4.27 -5.31 26.18
C ALA A 336 3.54 -4.87 24.89
N LEU A 337 4.29 -4.56 23.84
CA LEU A 337 3.72 -4.14 22.56
C LEU A 337 3.08 -5.27 21.74
N SER A 338 3.23 -6.53 22.15
CA SER A 338 2.88 -7.68 21.33
C SER A 338 1.39 -7.73 20.96
N GLU A 339 0.49 -7.44 21.89
CA GLU A 339 -0.95 -7.37 21.59
C GLU A 339 -1.28 -6.26 20.58
N LEU A 340 -0.57 -5.13 20.61
CA LEU A 340 -0.79 -4.03 19.65
C LEU A 340 -0.33 -4.44 18.25
N PHE A 341 0.84 -5.08 18.16
CA PHE A 341 1.35 -5.62 16.90
C PHE A 341 0.45 -6.73 16.35
N SER A 342 0.02 -7.67 17.19
CA SER A 342 -0.91 -8.73 16.79
C SER A 342 -2.26 -8.17 16.33
N PHE A 343 -2.84 -7.22 17.06
CA PHE A 343 -4.08 -6.56 16.68
C PHE A 343 -3.97 -5.93 15.29
N ALA A 344 -2.91 -5.16 15.05
CA ALA A 344 -2.67 -4.53 13.75
C ALA A 344 -2.37 -5.56 12.66
N ALA A 345 -1.65 -6.64 12.95
CA ALA A 345 -1.40 -7.72 12.00
C ALA A 345 -2.70 -8.39 11.55
N HIS A 346 -3.63 -8.65 12.48
CA HIS A 346 -4.96 -9.18 12.14
C HIS A 346 -5.78 -8.20 11.27
N ALA A 347 -5.79 -6.91 11.62
CA ALA A 347 -6.46 -5.89 10.81
C ALA A 347 -5.90 -5.81 9.38
N ASN A 348 -4.57 -5.86 9.24
CA ASN A 348 -3.88 -5.88 7.95
C ASN A 348 -4.17 -7.16 7.17
N CYS A 349 -4.19 -8.32 7.83
CA CYS A 349 -4.55 -9.60 7.20
C CYS A 349 -5.99 -9.55 6.64
N GLN A 350 -6.95 -9.01 7.39
CA GLN A 350 -8.32 -8.84 6.91
C GLN A 350 -8.41 -7.90 5.70
N LEU A 351 -7.65 -6.80 5.70
CA LEU A 351 -7.55 -5.93 4.52
C LEU A 351 -6.99 -6.69 3.32
N MET A 352 -5.91 -7.45 3.48
CA MET A 352 -5.32 -8.25 2.40
C MET A 352 -6.29 -9.31 1.87
N ASN A 353 -7.11 -9.94 2.74
CA ASN A 353 -8.18 -10.85 2.33
C ASN A 353 -9.22 -10.12 1.46
N LEU A 354 -9.63 -8.91 1.86
CA LEU A 354 -10.57 -8.08 1.09
C LEU A 354 -10.00 -7.72 -0.29
N LEU A 355 -8.75 -7.24 -0.33
CA LEU A 355 -8.09 -6.84 -1.58
C LEU A 355 -7.89 -8.05 -2.50
N GLN A 356 -7.48 -9.20 -1.97
CA GLN A 356 -7.36 -10.42 -2.76
C GLN A 356 -8.69 -10.87 -3.38
N ALA A 357 -9.79 -10.77 -2.63
CA ALA A 357 -11.11 -11.09 -3.15
C ALA A 357 -11.51 -10.16 -4.30
N GLN A 358 -11.21 -8.86 -4.20
CA GLN A 358 -11.45 -7.92 -5.30
C GLN A 358 -10.56 -8.20 -6.51
N ILE A 359 -9.24 -8.39 -6.32
CA ILE A 359 -8.31 -8.72 -7.42
C ILE A 359 -8.79 -9.96 -8.17
N THR A 360 -9.19 -11.01 -7.44
CA THR A 360 -9.71 -12.25 -8.02
C THR A 360 -11.02 -12.01 -8.80
N LYS A 361 -11.92 -11.19 -8.26
CA LYS A 361 -13.19 -10.83 -8.92
C LYS A 361 -12.92 -10.08 -10.23
N THR A 362 -12.12 -9.02 -10.20
CA THR A 362 -11.78 -8.19 -11.36
C THR A 362 -11.07 -9.02 -12.44
N THR A 363 -10.14 -9.89 -12.04
CA THR A 363 -9.39 -10.77 -12.96
C THR A 363 -10.29 -11.83 -13.62
N LYS A 364 -11.41 -12.21 -13.01
CA LYS A 364 -12.37 -13.17 -13.59
C LYS A 364 -13.42 -12.50 -14.48
N SER A 365 -13.81 -11.27 -14.16
CA SER A 365 -14.92 -10.56 -14.83
C SER A 365 -14.48 -9.53 -15.88
N PHE A 366 -13.20 -9.43 -16.20
CA PHE A 366 -12.64 -8.39 -17.09
C PHE A 366 -13.20 -8.33 -18.52
N ARG A 367 -13.87 -9.38 -19.00
CA ARG A 367 -14.36 -9.45 -20.39
C ARG A 367 -15.49 -8.48 -20.68
N GLU A 368 -16.20 -8.01 -19.67
CA GLU A 368 -17.30 -7.04 -19.84
C GLU A 368 -16.77 -5.64 -20.12
N ASP A 369 -15.73 -5.23 -19.40
CA ASP A 369 -15.08 -3.93 -19.53
C ASP A 369 -13.59 -4.05 -19.14
N MET A 370 -12.74 -4.18 -20.17
CA MET A 370 -11.29 -4.34 -19.98
C MET A 370 -10.64 -3.07 -19.44
N GLU A 371 -11.12 -1.89 -19.82
CA GLU A 371 -10.54 -0.61 -19.39
C GLU A 371 -10.80 -0.36 -17.91
N SER A 372 -12.06 -0.57 -17.47
CA SER A 372 -12.42 -0.45 -16.06
C SER A 372 -11.68 -1.49 -15.21
N ALA A 373 -11.53 -2.72 -15.70
CA ALA A 373 -10.79 -3.77 -15.00
C ALA A 373 -9.30 -3.41 -14.81
N LEU A 374 -8.65 -2.82 -15.84
CA LEU A 374 -7.27 -2.34 -15.73
C LEU A 374 -7.13 -1.22 -14.69
N LYS A 375 -8.03 -0.22 -14.72
CA LYS A 375 -8.04 0.86 -13.74
C LYS A 375 -8.25 0.36 -12.31
N GLU A 376 -9.12 -0.63 -12.14
CA GLU A 376 -9.37 -1.24 -10.83
C GLU A 376 -8.17 -2.04 -10.33
N LEU A 377 -7.50 -2.83 -11.17
CA LEU A 377 -6.27 -3.54 -10.77
C LEU A 377 -5.14 -2.58 -10.43
N ASP A 378 -5.00 -1.48 -11.16
CA ASP A 378 -4.00 -0.44 -10.88
C ASP A 378 -4.27 0.23 -9.53
N TYR A 379 -5.53 0.61 -9.27
CA TYR A 379 -5.97 1.15 -7.99
C TYR A 379 -5.70 0.18 -6.82
N LEU A 380 -6.09 -1.09 -6.95
CA LEU A 380 -5.86 -2.10 -5.91
C LEU A 380 -4.35 -2.35 -5.69
N ARG A 381 -3.54 -2.29 -6.75
CA ARG A 381 -2.08 -2.43 -6.65
C ARG A 381 -1.46 -1.29 -5.84
N GLU A 382 -1.85 -0.05 -6.10
CA GLU A 382 -1.31 1.10 -5.36
C GLU A 382 -1.70 1.06 -3.88
N MET A 383 -2.93 0.61 -3.57
CA MET A 383 -3.33 0.34 -2.18
C MET A 383 -2.45 -0.70 -1.47
N VAL A 384 -2.12 -1.81 -2.15
CA VAL A 384 -1.26 -2.85 -1.57
C VAL A 384 0.16 -2.34 -1.36
N LYS A 385 0.71 -1.57 -2.31
CA LYS A 385 2.06 -0.99 -2.22
C LYS A 385 2.20 0.01 -1.08
N ASP A 386 1.24 0.92 -0.93
CA ASP A 386 1.23 1.85 0.20
C ASP A 386 1.26 1.10 1.54
N ARG A 387 0.49 0.01 1.65
CA ARG A 387 0.49 -0.81 2.86
C ARG A 387 1.79 -1.59 3.08
N GLN A 388 2.42 -2.07 2.01
CA GLN A 388 3.67 -2.82 2.07
C GLN A 388 4.78 -2.00 2.77
N GLN A 389 4.88 -0.71 2.49
CA GLN A 389 5.88 0.17 3.09
C GLN A 389 5.72 0.25 4.61
N ASN A 390 4.49 0.49 5.11
CA ASN A 390 4.25 0.54 6.56
C ASN A 390 4.52 -0.83 7.24
N ILE A 391 4.15 -1.93 6.59
CA ILE A 391 4.45 -3.29 7.07
C ILE A 391 5.96 -3.51 7.20
N ALA A 392 6.75 -3.07 6.21
CA ALA A 392 8.20 -3.20 6.24
C ALA A 392 8.83 -2.40 7.39
N GLU A 393 8.33 -1.19 7.66
CA GLU A 393 8.79 -0.35 8.78
C GLU A 393 8.50 -0.99 10.15
N VAL A 394 7.28 -1.49 10.34
CA VAL A 394 6.89 -2.17 11.58
C VAL A 394 7.69 -3.45 11.77
N LYS A 395 7.86 -4.24 10.70
CA LYS A 395 8.71 -5.44 10.71
C LYS A 395 10.14 -5.10 11.15
N SER A 396 10.76 -4.07 10.56
CA SER A 396 12.12 -3.64 10.92
C SER A 396 12.23 -3.21 12.39
N CYS A 397 11.18 -2.57 12.94
CA CYS A 397 11.11 -2.24 14.36
C CYS A 397 11.09 -3.49 15.26
N ILE A 398 10.34 -4.53 14.88
CA ILE A 398 10.26 -5.79 15.63
C ILE A 398 11.59 -6.54 15.53
N GLU A 399 12.19 -6.62 14.34
CA GLU A 399 13.50 -7.27 14.11
C GLU A 399 14.61 -6.61 14.94
N GLY A 400 14.63 -5.28 14.98
CA GLY A 400 15.60 -4.51 15.77
C GLY A 400 15.37 -4.57 17.29
N ARG A 401 14.24 -5.15 17.73
CA ARG A 401 13.75 -5.09 19.12
C ARG A 401 13.75 -3.66 19.69
N GLY A 402 13.38 -2.70 18.83
CA GLY A 402 13.32 -1.27 19.15
C GLY A 402 14.64 -0.64 19.62
N ASP A 403 14.56 0.31 20.55
CA ASP A 403 15.73 1.01 21.10
C ASP A 403 16.58 0.07 21.98
N PRO A 404 17.93 0.13 21.91
CA PRO A 404 18.80 -0.67 22.78
C PRO A 404 18.55 -0.49 24.29
N LYS A 405 17.96 0.64 24.70
CA LYS A 405 17.61 0.93 26.11
C LYS A 405 16.30 0.30 26.55
N TRP A 406 15.50 -0.28 25.64
CA TRP A 406 14.28 -1.00 26.02
C TRP A 406 14.63 -2.24 26.82
N PRO A 407 13.90 -2.52 27.93
CA PRO A 407 14.03 -3.80 28.64
C PRO A 407 13.82 -4.98 27.72
N ARG A 408 14.67 -6.00 27.92
CA ARG A 408 14.73 -7.22 27.13
C ARG A 408 14.77 -8.41 28.06
N ALA A 409 13.90 -9.38 27.82
CA ALA A 409 13.91 -10.65 28.50
C ALA A 409 13.88 -11.80 27.49
N ASP A 410 14.43 -12.95 27.87
CA ASP A 410 14.44 -14.15 27.03
C ASP A 410 13.04 -14.76 26.89
N LEU A 411 12.19 -14.61 27.91
CA LEU A 411 10.79 -15.04 27.88
C LEU A 411 10.00 -14.43 26.71
N ALA A 412 10.38 -13.23 26.28
CA ALA A 412 9.74 -12.52 25.17
C ALA A 412 10.25 -12.95 23.79
N LEU A 413 11.31 -13.77 23.72
CA LEU A 413 11.91 -14.17 22.45
C LEU A 413 10.93 -14.96 21.58
N GLU A 414 10.14 -15.84 22.18
CA GLU A 414 9.14 -16.64 21.45
C GLU A 414 7.99 -15.79 20.90
N THR A 415 7.55 -14.79 21.69
CA THR A 415 6.54 -13.83 21.25
C THR A 415 7.08 -12.99 20.09
N CYS A 416 8.33 -12.53 20.19
CA CYS A 416 9.00 -11.79 19.12
C CYS A 416 9.10 -12.61 17.83
N LYS A 417 9.51 -13.89 17.92
CA LYS A 417 9.57 -14.79 16.75
C LYS A 417 8.20 -15.00 16.11
N THR A 418 7.15 -15.17 16.92
CA THR A 418 5.78 -15.30 16.42
C THR A 418 5.36 -14.04 15.66
N LEU A 419 5.57 -12.86 16.26
CA LEU A 419 5.29 -11.60 15.60
C LEU A 419 6.06 -11.44 14.30
N LEU A 420 7.36 -11.73 14.30
CA LEU A 420 8.17 -11.66 13.08
C LEU A 420 7.63 -12.58 11.98
N THR A 421 7.18 -13.77 12.34
CA THR A 421 6.55 -14.71 11.39
C THR A 421 5.27 -14.12 10.79
N ASP A 422 4.41 -13.51 11.61
CA ASP A 422 3.16 -12.89 11.15
C ASP A 422 3.42 -11.70 10.22
N TRP A 423 4.35 -10.80 10.60
CA TRP A 423 4.68 -9.62 9.80
C TRP A 423 5.47 -9.97 8.52
N ASP A 424 6.32 -11.01 8.56
CA ASP A 424 6.94 -11.59 7.36
C ASP A 424 5.91 -12.15 6.39
N TYR A 425 4.94 -12.89 6.92
CA TYR A 425 3.85 -13.43 6.13
C TYR A 425 3.06 -12.31 5.45
N LEU A 426 2.72 -11.24 6.19
CA LEU A 426 2.02 -10.08 5.65
C LEU A 426 2.83 -9.38 4.55
N HIS A 427 4.13 -9.17 4.77
CA HIS A 427 5.01 -8.55 3.76
C HIS A 427 5.04 -9.36 2.45
N ARG A 428 5.29 -10.67 2.53
CA ARG A 428 5.28 -11.57 1.37
C ARG A 428 3.91 -11.63 0.69
N ARG A 429 2.83 -11.52 1.47
CA ARG A 429 1.48 -11.48 0.93
C ARG A 429 1.23 -10.21 0.12
N CYS A 430 1.71 -9.05 0.58
CA CYS A 430 1.67 -7.82 -0.22
C CYS A 430 2.43 -7.95 -1.54
N GLU A 431 3.62 -8.56 -1.53
CA GLU A 431 4.41 -8.83 -2.74
C GLU A 431 3.63 -9.72 -3.72
N SER A 432 3.04 -10.82 -3.22
CA SER A 432 2.24 -11.74 -4.03
C SER A 432 1.00 -11.06 -4.62
N LEU A 433 0.27 -10.25 -3.85
CA LEU A 433 -0.92 -9.54 -4.36
C LEU A 433 -0.54 -8.47 -5.39
N THR A 434 0.57 -7.76 -5.17
CA THR A 434 1.10 -6.80 -6.16
C THR A 434 1.45 -7.49 -7.46
N ALA A 435 2.13 -8.65 -7.40
CA ALA A 435 2.44 -9.48 -8.57
C ALA A 435 1.17 -9.96 -9.28
N GLN A 436 0.17 -10.44 -8.55
CA GLN A 436 -1.12 -10.85 -9.10
C GLN A 436 -1.84 -9.71 -9.84
N CYS A 437 -1.82 -8.48 -9.31
CA CYS A 437 -2.35 -7.31 -10.03
C CYS A 437 -1.61 -7.06 -11.35
N THR A 438 -0.27 -7.14 -11.34
CA THR A 438 0.53 -6.90 -12.56
C THR A 438 0.32 -7.99 -13.61
N GLU A 439 0.24 -9.25 -13.20
CA GLU A 439 -0.03 -10.37 -14.10
C GLU A 439 -1.44 -10.29 -14.68
N GLY A 440 -2.43 -10.01 -13.82
CA GLY A 440 -3.82 -9.77 -14.23
C GLY A 440 -3.92 -8.61 -15.23
N ALA A 441 -3.25 -7.49 -14.98
CA ALA A 441 -3.24 -6.35 -15.89
C ALA A 441 -2.61 -6.70 -17.24
N ASN A 442 -1.47 -7.41 -17.25
CA ASN A 442 -0.83 -7.86 -18.48
C ASN A 442 -1.72 -8.82 -19.29
N MET A 443 -2.41 -9.74 -18.61
CA MET A 443 -3.36 -10.66 -19.24
C MET A 443 -4.52 -9.89 -19.90
N ILE A 444 -5.10 -8.92 -19.21
CA ILE A 444 -6.20 -8.10 -19.74
C ILE A 444 -5.73 -7.25 -20.92
N ALA A 445 -4.56 -6.61 -20.81
CA ALA A 445 -3.98 -5.82 -21.90
C ALA A 445 -3.73 -6.68 -23.16
N ASN A 446 -3.17 -7.88 -23.00
CA ASN A 446 -2.97 -8.81 -24.12
C ASN A 446 -4.29 -9.26 -24.73
N ALA A 447 -5.33 -9.48 -23.93
CA ALA A 447 -6.66 -9.80 -24.42
C ALA A 447 -7.27 -8.64 -25.23
N ALA A 448 -7.12 -7.40 -24.76
CA ALA A 448 -7.59 -6.21 -25.46
C ALA A 448 -6.91 -6.04 -26.83
N LEU A 449 -5.59 -6.22 -26.88
CA LEU A 449 -4.82 -6.17 -28.13
C LEU A 449 -5.25 -7.26 -29.13
N LEU A 450 -5.53 -8.48 -28.66
CA LEU A 450 -6.04 -9.56 -29.50
C LEU A 450 -7.44 -9.26 -30.05
N GLU A 451 -8.31 -8.64 -29.26
CA GLU A 451 -9.64 -8.23 -29.70
C GLU A 451 -9.59 -7.11 -30.74
N GLU A 452 -8.77 -6.09 -30.50
CA GLU A 452 -8.55 -4.99 -31.45
C GLU A 452 -7.97 -5.50 -32.76
N SER A 453 -7.00 -6.43 -32.70
CA SER A 453 -6.45 -7.09 -33.88
C SER A 453 -7.53 -7.85 -34.67
N LYS A 454 -8.39 -8.65 -34.01
CA LYS A 454 -9.51 -9.33 -34.66
C LYS A 454 -10.49 -8.35 -35.30
N LYS A 455 -10.79 -7.24 -34.62
CA LYS A 455 -11.67 -6.18 -35.15
C LYS A 455 -11.06 -5.53 -36.38
N SER A 456 -9.77 -5.18 -36.34
CA SER A 456 -9.02 -4.63 -37.47
C SER A 456 -9.01 -5.61 -38.66
N MET A 457 -8.74 -6.90 -38.44
CA MET A 457 -8.84 -7.92 -39.49
C MET A 457 -10.24 -8.00 -40.10
N SER A 458 -11.30 -7.89 -39.28
CA SER A 458 -12.68 -7.88 -39.78
C SER A 458 -12.99 -6.63 -40.62
N GLN A 459 -12.45 -5.47 -40.23
CA GLN A 459 -12.59 -4.22 -40.98
C GLN A 459 -11.81 -4.29 -42.29
N GLN A 460 -10.58 -4.80 -42.28
CA GLN A 460 -9.79 -5.06 -43.49
C GLN A 460 -10.53 -5.98 -44.46
N LYS A 461 -11.19 -7.04 -43.98
CA LYS A 461 -12.03 -7.91 -44.82
C LYS A 461 -13.21 -7.15 -45.45
N LYS A 462 -13.86 -6.24 -44.70
CA LYS A 462 -14.95 -5.40 -45.24
C LYS A 462 -14.43 -4.41 -46.29
N VAL A 463 -13.30 -3.75 -46.02
CA VAL A 463 -12.64 -2.84 -46.96
C VAL A 463 -12.23 -3.61 -48.21
N SER A 464 -11.62 -4.79 -48.07
CA SER A 464 -11.27 -5.65 -49.20
C SER A 464 -12.47 -6.00 -50.07
N LYS A 465 -13.63 -6.37 -49.48
CA LYS A 465 -14.87 -6.61 -50.22
C LYS A 465 -15.38 -5.36 -50.93
N LEU A 466 -15.29 -4.19 -50.30
CA LEU A 466 -15.73 -2.93 -50.89
C LEU A 466 -14.83 -2.55 -52.07
N THR A 467 -13.52 -2.66 -51.91
CA THR A 467 -12.54 -2.41 -52.97
C THR A 467 -12.77 -3.36 -54.14
N LEU A 468 -12.97 -4.66 -53.88
CA LEU A 468 -13.32 -5.64 -54.90
C LEU A 468 -14.56 -5.22 -55.71
N LEU A 469 -15.61 -4.73 -55.02
CA LEU A 469 -16.83 -4.26 -55.67
C LEU A 469 -16.58 -3.01 -56.52
N ALA A 470 -15.79 -2.05 -56.02
CA ALA A 470 -15.41 -0.85 -56.75
C ALA A 470 -14.64 -1.18 -58.04
N PHE A 471 -13.78 -2.20 -58.02
CA PHE A 471 -13.06 -2.68 -59.21
C PHE A 471 -13.99 -3.23 -60.30
N PHE A 472 -15.17 -3.73 -59.97
CA PHE A 472 -16.17 -4.13 -60.97
C PHE A 472 -17.03 -2.95 -61.46
N PHE A 473 -17.40 -2.03 -60.57
CA PHE A 473 -18.30 -0.93 -60.92
C PHE A 473 -17.60 0.23 -61.64
N LEU A 474 -16.37 0.59 -61.30
CA LEU A 474 -15.67 1.69 -61.98
C LEU A 474 -15.55 1.47 -63.50
N PRO A 475 -15.08 0.30 -63.97
CA PRO A 475 -14.94 0.06 -65.40
C PRO A 475 -16.31 -0.04 -66.10
N LEU A 476 -17.32 -0.58 -65.41
CA LEU A 476 -18.69 -0.64 -65.92
C LEU A 476 -19.31 0.77 -66.05
N GLN A 477 -19.13 1.63 -65.05
CA GLN A 477 -19.58 3.02 -65.06
C GLN A 477 -18.87 3.84 -66.15
N LEU A 478 -17.58 3.57 -66.39
CA LEU A 478 -16.84 4.18 -67.48
C LEU A 478 -17.41 3.75 -68.84
N ALA A 479 -17.65 2.44 -69.04
CA ALA A 479 -18.20 1.92 -70.28
C ALA A 479 -19.61 2.46 -70.56
N THR A 480 -20.48 2.53 -69.53
CA THR A 480 -21.82 3.11 -69.68
C THR A 480 -21.78 4.62 -69.86
N GLY A 481 -20.84 5.32 -69.21
CA GLY A 481 -20.62 6.76 -69.40
C GLY A 481 -20.20 7.10 -70.83
N VAL A 482 -19.16 6.43 -71.35
CA VAL A 482 -18.68 6.62 -72.73
C VAL A 482 -19.76 6.29 -73.76
N CYS A 483 -20.50 5.19 -73.57
CA CYS A 483 -21.61 4.81 -74.45
C CYS A 483 -22.85 5.68 -74.30
N GLY A 484 -23.01 6.38 -73.17
CA GLY A 484 -24.13 7.30 -72.91
C GLY A 484 -23.90 8.72 -73.42
N MET A 485 -22.67 9.07 -73.80
CA MET A 485 -22.33 10.38 -74.35
C MET A 485 -22.65 10.45 -75.85
N ASN A 486 -23.38 11.48 -76.27
CA ASN A 486 -23.73 11.73 -77.68
C ASN A 486 -22.57 12.35 -78.45
N PHE A 487 -21.59 11.53 -78.83
CA PHE A 487 -20.53 11.92 -79.75
C PHE A 487 -21.01 11.85 -81.20
N LYS A 488 -20.68 12.87 -82.01
CA LYS A 488 -21.06 12.91 -83.44
C LYS A 488 -20.38 11.80 -84.25
N GLU A 489 -19.19 11.38 -83.83
CA GLU A 489 -18.33 10.37 -84.46
C GLU A 489 -18.81 8.93 -84.21
N PHE A 490 -19.68 8.72 -83.22
CA PHE A 490 -20.24 7.39 -82.91
C PHE A 490 -21.49 7.04 -83.70
N GLY A 491 -22.04 7.99 -84.47
CA GLY A 491 -23.19 7.78 -85.36
C GLY A 491 -24.48 7.60 -84.56
N GLN A 492 -25.36 8.60 -84.56
CA GLN A 492 -26.67 8.52 -83.93
C GLN A 492 -27.55 7.49 -84.67
N GLY A 493 -27.51 6.23 -84.25
CA GLY A 493 -28.55 5.23 -84.56
C GLY A 493 -28.17 4.05 -85.46
N GLU A 494 -27.03 4.05 -86.17
CA GLU A 494 -26.69 2.95 -87.10
C GLU A 494 -25.73 1.88 -86.53
N ARG A 495 -25.11 2.12 -85.37
CA ARG A 495 -24.21 1.13 -84.76
C ARG A 495 -24.99 0.12 -83.92
N GLY A 496 -24.89 -1.14 -84.30
CA GLY A 496 -25.50 -2.25 -83.56
C GLY A 496 -24.99 -2.35 -82.13
N ILE A 497 -25.87 -2.85 -81.24
CA ILE A 497 -25.64 -3.10 -79.80
C ILE A 497 -24.35 -3.87 -79.49
N TRP A 498 -23.77 -4.56 -80.48
CA TRP A 498 -22.54 -5.35 -80.37
C TRP A 498 -21.27 -4.55 -79.99
N TRP A 499 -21.25 -3.23 -80.17
CA TRP A 499 -20.09 -2.42 -79.76
C TRP A 499 -19.92 -2.30 -78.24
N PHE A 500 -21.01 -2.41 -77.48
CA PHE A 500 -20.96 -2.36 -76.02
C PHE A 500 -20.10 -3.49 -75.40
N PRO A 501 -20.32 -4.79 -75.72
CA PRO A 501 -19.47 -5.85 -75.20
C PRO A 501 -18.02 -5.77 -75.71
N VAL A 502 -17.79 -5.27 -76.93
CA VAL A 502 -16.43 -5.08 -77.48
C VAL A 502 -15.60 -4.09 -76.68
N ILE A 503 -16.21 -3.05 -76.10
CA ILE A 503 -15.53 -2.06 -75.25
C ILE A 503 -15.45 -2.53 -73.79
N LEU A 504 -16.52 -3.17 -73.29
CA LEU A 504 -16.61 -3.58 -71.90
C LEU A 504 -15.65 -4.73 -71.54
N ILE A 505 -15.52 -5.75 -72.40
CA ILE A 505 -14.70 -6.94 -72.12
C ILE A 505 -13.21 -6.60 -71.93
N PRO A 506 -12.55 -5.82 -72.81
CA PRO A 506 -11.15 -5.44 -72.62
C PRO A 506 -10.93 -4.61 -71.35
N ILE A 507 -11.83 -3.66 -71.08
CA ILE A 507 -11.76 -2.78 -69.91
C ILE A 507 -11.90 -3.60 -68.62
N LEU A 508 -12.84 -4.54 -68.58
CA LEU A 508 -13.03 -5.45 -67.45
C LEU A 508 -11.85 -6.42 -67.28
N ALA A 509 -11.30 -6.94 -68.40
CA ALA A 509 -10.14 -7.83 -68.38
C ALA A 509 -8.90 -7.14 -67.80
N VAL A 510 -8.61 -5.90 -68.22
CA VAL A 510 -7.52 -5.09 -67.66
C VAL A 510 -7.72 -4.83 -66.17
N ALA A 511 -8.94 -4.47 -65.76
CA ALA A 511 -9.25 -4.26 -64.34
C ALA A 511 -9.05 -5.52 -63.49
N LEU A 512 -9.43 -6.70 -64.01
CA LEU A 512 -9.21 -7.99 -63.35
C LEU A 512 -7.72 -8.37 -63.30
N ILE A 513 -6.98 -8.14 -64.38
CA ILE A 513 -5.53 -8.40 -64.41
C ILE A 513 -4.80 -7.54 -63.38
N LEU A 514 -5.15 -6.26 -63.25
CA LEU A 514 -4.58 -5.37 -62.24
C LEU A 514 -4.94 -5.81 -60.81
N LEU A 515 -6.16 -6.27 -60.59
CA LEU A 515 -6.63 -6.74 -59.28
C LEU A 515 -5.91 -8.02 -58.83
N PHE A 516 -5.67 -8.97 -59.74
CA PHE A 516 -5.03 -10.26 -59.45
C PHE A 516 -3.52 -10.25 -59.72
N TRP A 517 -2.94 -9.10 -60.01
CA TRP A 517 -1.53 -8.95 -60.37
C TRP A 517 -0.59 -9.59 -59.33
N ASP A 518 -0.84 -9.33 -58.04
CA ASP A 518 -0.03 -9.86 -56.93
C ASP A 518 -0.10 -11.40 -56.83
N GLY A 519 -1.21 -12.02 -57.20
CA GLY A 519 -1.36 -13.49 -57.25
C GLY A 519 -0.78 -14.15 -58.50
N LEU A 520 -0.59 -13.38 -59.58
CA LEU A 520 0.04 -13.82 -60.83
C LEU A 520 1.57 -13.72 -60.80
N THR A 521 2.13 -12.76 -60.05
CA THR A 521 3.60 -12.60 -59.94
C THR A 521 4.37 -13.83 -59.44
N PRO A 522 3.87 -14.68 -58.51
CA PRO A 522 4.59 -15.88 -58.06
C PRO A 522 4.63 -16.97 -59.14
N LEU A 523 3.55 -17.09 -59.93
CA LEU A 523 3.48 -18.05 -61.06
C LEU A 523 4.45 -17.67 -62.18
N LEU A 524 4.57 -16.38 -62.47
CA LEU A 524 5.55 -15.86 -63.44
C LEU A 524 6.99 -15.98 -62.94
N ARG A 525 7.24 -15.88 -61.63
CA ARG A 525 8.58 -16.10 -61.04
C ARG A 525 8.98 -17.57 -60.94
N HIS A 526 8.02 -18.49 -60.80
CA HIS A 526 8.31 -19.93 -60.81
C HIS A 526 8.85 -20.41 -62.15
N ASP A 527 8.39 -19.80 -63.26
CA ASP A 527 8.88 -20.13 -64.61
C ASP A 527 10.33 -19.65 -64.83
N GLN A 528 10.71 -18.51 -64.26
CA GLN A 528 12.10 -18.03 -64.31
C GLN A 528 13.07 -18.87 -63.47
N ARG A 529 12.64 -19.39 -62.31
CA ARG A 529 13.51 -20.24 -61.47
C ARG A 529 13.81 -21.60 -62.10
N GLN A 530 12.87 -22.16 -62.86
CA GLN A 530 13.10 -23.43 -63.59
C GLN A 530 14.09 -23.24 -64.74
N GLN A 531 14.09 -22.07 -65.40
CA GLN A 531 15.06 -21.76 -66.45
C GLN A 531 16.49 -21.55 -65.90
N THR A 532 16.65 -20.97 -64.71
CA THR A 532 17.99 -20.79 -64.11
C THR A 532 18.62 -22.11 -63.64
N THR A 533 17.83 -23.04 -63.08
CA THR A 533 18.36 -24.37 -62.67
C THR A 533 18.69 -25.28 -63.86
N ALA A 534 18.01 -25.11 -65.00
CA ALA A 534 18.34 -25.82 -66.24
C ALA A 534 19.62 -25.27 -66.90
N ALA A 535 19.90 -23.97 -66.75
CA ALA A 535 21.13 -23.35 -67.22
C ALA A 535 22.36 -23.76 -66.39
N GLU A 536 22.25 -23.82 -65.06
CA GLU A 536 23.34 -24.30 -64.19
C GLU A 536 23.66 -25.80 -64.38
N GLN A 537 22.66 -26.64 -64.67
CA GLN A 537 22.89 -28.07 -64.99
C GLN A 537 23.53 -28.29 -66.37
N ALA A 538 23.38 -27.36 -67.31
CA ALA A 538 24.08 -27.41 -68.60
C ALA A 538 25.56 -26.99 -68.48
N GLU A 539 25.89 -26.09 -67.54
CA GLU A 539 27.26 -25.63 -67.32
C GLU A 539 28.10 -26.64 -66.51
N HIS A 540 27.48 -27.37 -65.57
CA HIS A 540 28.21 -28.34 -64.74
C HIS A 540 28.54 -29.68 -65.44
N ASN A 541 27.84 -30.02 -66.53
CA ASN A 541 28.13 -31.25 -67.32
C ASN A 541 29.21 -31.05 -68.41
N GLY A 542 29.71 -29.82 -68.60
CA GLY A 542 30.70 -29.48 -69.63
C GLY A 542 32.17 -29.53 -69.18
N SER A 543 32.42 -29.68 -67.87
CA SER A 543 33.79 -29.66 -67.35
C SER A 543 33.98 -30.75 -66.30
N VAL A 544 35.08 -31.49 -66.46
CA VAL A 544 35.68 -32.45 -65.52
C VAL A 544 35.36 -33.93 -65.79
N SER A 545 35.95 -34.42 -66.88
CA SER A 545 36.66 -35.70 -66.90
C SER A 545 38.14 -35.47 -66.52
N LEU A 546 38.80 -36.50 -65.95
CA LEU A 546 40.19 -36.57 -65.43
C LEU A 546 40.42 -36.19 -63.96
N ASN A 547 40.20 -37.13 -63.03
CA ASN A 547 41.30 -37.87 -62.38
C ASN A 547 40.79 -38.89 -61.34
N MET A 548 41.50 -40.01 -61.26
CA MET A 548 41.33 -41.17 -60.38
C MET A 548 42.72 -41.45 -59.74
N PRO A 549 42.92 -42.40 -58.80
CA PRO A 549 42.41 -42.57 -57.43
C PRO A 549 43.54 -42.62 -56.36
N GLN A 550 43.18 -42.56 -55.06
CA GLN A 550 43.91 -43.16 -53.90
C GLN A 550 42.96 -43.07 -52.67
N THR A 551 42.28 -44.12 -52.18
CA THR A 551 42.64 -45.32 -51.38
C THR A 551 42.91 -45.09 -49.88
N TRP A 552 42.20 -45.88 -49.02
CA TRP A 552 42.31 -46.12 -47.55
C TRP A 552 41.83 -44.95 -46.64
N ASP A 553 41.00 -45.07 -45.60
CA ASP A 553 40.49 -46.18 -44.77
C ASP A 553 39.17 -45.80 -44.06
N ALA A 554 38.34 -46.80 -43.75
CA ALA A 554 37.25 -46.73 -42.77
C ALA A 554 37.78 -47.18 -41.37
N PRO A 555 37.12 -46.88 -40.23
CA PRO A 555 35.85 -47.56 -39.91
C PRO A 555 34.81 -46.71 -39.13
N ALA A 556 33.53 -46.99 -39.39
CA ALA A 556 32.43 -46.81 -38.44
C ALA A 556 32.35 -48.06 -37.53
N PRO A 557 31.37 -48.28 -36.61
CA PRO A 557 30.24 -47.43 -36.20
C PRO A 557 30.00 -47.44 -34.66
N ALA A 558 29.06 -46.62 -34.16
CA ALA A 558 28.02 -47.10 -33.23
C ALA A 558 26.97 -46.01 -32.89
N PRO A 559 25.68 -46.38 -32.87
CA PRO A 559 24.58 -45.57 -32.36
C PRO A 559 24.32 -45.87 -30.88
N ASN A 560 23.80 -44.91 -30.12
CA ASN A 560 23.21 -45.17 -28.81
C ASN A 560 21.72 -44.84 -28.82
N THR A 561 20.93 -45.89 -28.99
CA THR A 561 19.57 -46.00 -28.46
C THR A 561 19.63 -46.45 -27.01
N SER A 562 18.89 -45.80 -26.11
CA SER A 562 18.24 -46.51 -25.01
C SER A 562 16.97 -45.78 -24.55
N ALA A 563 15.86 -46.45 -24.79
CA ALA A 563 14.59 -46.26 -24.13
C ALA A 563 14.46 -47.28 -23.00
N THR A 564 13.88 -46.90 -21.87
CA THR A 564 13.18 -47.80 -20.92
C THR A 564 12.26 -46.91 -20.06
N ARG A 565 10.91 -46.96 -20.16
CA ARG A 565 9.96 -47.88 -19.48
C ARG A 565 10.34 -48.11 -18.00
N ARG A 566 9.48 -48.03 -16.97
CA ARG A 566 8.06 -48.42 -16.80
C ARG A 566 7.66 -48.01 -15.35
N SER A 567 6.43 -47.51 -15.11
CA SER A 567 5.33 -48.19 -14.36
C SER A 567 5.24 -47.99 -12.83
N SER A 568 4.12 -47.38 -12.42
CA SER A 568 3.12 -47.77 -11.38
C SER A 568 3.52 -48.23 -9.96
N ARG A 569 2.95 -47.55 -8.94
CA ARG A 569 2.07 -48.05 -7.83
C ARG A 569 2.10 -47.01 -6.69
N GLN A 570 0.99 -46.42 -6.24
CA GLN A 570 -0.07 -46.92 -5.34
C GLN A 570 0.35 -47.03 -3.85
N THR A 571 -0.55 -46.51 -2.99
CA THR A 571 -0.74 -46.65 -1.52
C THR A 571 0.15 -45.89 -0.51
N GLY A 572 -0.47 -44.96 0.22
CA GLY A 572 -0.83 -45.16 1.64
C GLY A 572 -0.06 -44.38 2.72
N ALA A 573 -0.68 -43.34 3.29
CA ALA A 573 -0.85 -43.06 4.72
C ALA A 573 -1.81 -41.88 4.90
#